data_AF-A0A960DQD6-F1
#
_entry.id   AF-A0A960DQD6-F1
#
_cell.length_a   1.000
_cell.length_b   1.000
_cell.length_c   1.000
_cell.angle_alpha   90.00
_cell.angle_beta   90.00
_cell.angle_gamma   90.00
#
_symmetry.space_group_name_H-M   'P 1'
#
loop_
_entity.id
_entity.type
_entity.pdbx_description
1 polymer ?
#
loop_
_entity_poly.entity_id
_entity_poly.type
_entity_poly.pdbx_seq_one_letter_code
_entity_poly.pdbx_strand_id
1 'polypeptide(L)'
;MISCDAMVHGISRSGKLVVAACPGVAPADDEGRAVLAAEVRTQLTRWWGRGVADWRVLRVDAIHHGQPDHRPPFDPKRRVALGEGMFVCGDHRDTPSIQGALFSGRRCGDAVVESLAG
;
A
#
# COMPACT_ATOMS: atom_id res chain seq x y z
N MET A 1 0.17 -0.96 13.11
CA MET A 1 1.31 -0.15 12.64
C MET A 1 1.16 -0.06 11.14
N ILE A 2 1.14 1.11 10.51
CA ILE A 2 0.91 1.20 9.05
C ILE A 2 2.19 0.70 8.37
N SER A 3 2.06 -0.30 7.49
CA SER A 3 3.15 -0.89 6.71
C SER A 3 3.91 0.20 5.95
N CYS A 4 5.22 0.05 5.93
CA CYS A 4 6.11 0.80 5.05
C CYS A 4 6.15 0.07 3.71
N ASP A 5 5.96 0.76 2.60
CA ASP A 5 5.97 0.12 1.28
C ASP A 5 6.91 0.85 0.32
N ALA A 6 7.36 0.15 -0.71
CA ALA A 6 8.17 0.76 -1.76
C ALA A 6 7.68 0.35 -3.16
N MET A 7 7.83 1.26 -4.11
CA MET A 7 7.49 1.03 -5.52
C MET A 7 8.73 1.20 -6.38
N VAL A 8 9.13 0.15 -7.10
CA VAL A 8 10.23 0.20 -8.07
C VAL A 8 9.65 0.28 -9.48
N HIS A 9 9.94 1.37 -10.17
CA HIS A 9 9.52 1.61 -11.55
C HIS A 9 10.68 1.31 -12.51
N GLY A 10 10.45 0.48 -13.53
CA GLY A 10 11.45 0.14 -14.54
C GLY A 10 10.88 0.13 -15.96
N ILE A 11 11.72 0.41 -16.96
CA ILE A 11 11.34 0.34 -18.38
C ILE A 11 12.26 -0.62 -19.13
N SER A 12 11.66 -1.50 -19.95
CA SER A 12 12.41 -2.37 -20.87
C SER A 12 12.87 -1.60 -22.11
N ARG A 13 13.86 -2.13 -22.86
CA ARG A 13 14.27 -1.55 -24.17
C ARG A 13 13.12 -1.44 -25.17
N SER A 14 12.12 -2.32 -25.07
CA SER A 14 10.91 -2.27 -25.89
C SER A 14 9.89 -1.22 -25.46
N GLY A 15 10.22 -0.37 -24.47
CA GLY A 15 9.36 0.71 -23.98
C GLY A 15 8.30 0.28 -22.96
N LYS A 16 8.26 -0.99 -22.55
CA LYS A 16 7.30 -1.49 -21.56
C LYS A 16 7.66 -1.02 -20.15
N LEU A 17 6.71 -0.41 -19.45
CA LEU A 17 6.81 -0.03 -18.04
C LEU A 17 6.43 -1.21 -17.15
N VAL A 18 7.22 -1.44 -16.10
CA VAL A 18 6.98 -2.41 -15.05
C VAL A 18 7.04 -1.68 -13.70
N VAL A 19 6.12 -2.06 -12.82
CA VAL A 19 6.05 -1.55 -11.45
C VAL A 19 6.06 -2.74 -10.51
N ALA A 20 7.00 -2.77 -9.58
CA ALA A 20 7.06 -3.77 -8.52
C ALA A 20 6.69 -3.10 -7.19
N ALA A 21 5.64 -3.62 -6.55
CA ALA A 21 5.27 -3.23 -5.19
C ALA A 21 6.00 -4.14 -4.19
N CYS A 22 6.62 -3.53 -3.19
CA CYS A 22 7.38 -4.19 -2.15
C CYS A 22 6.78 -3.83 -0.78
N PRO A 23 5.70 -4.51 -0.35
CA PRO A 23 5.09 -4.25 0.95
C PRO A 23 6.04 -4.61 2.10
N GLY A 24 6.00 -3.82 3.17
CA GLY A 24 6.83 -4.01 4.36
C GLY A 24 8.27 -3.47 4.27
N VAL A 25 8.63 -2.77 3.18
CA VAL A 25 9.96 -2.19 2.97
C VAL A 25 9.83 -0.70 2.67
N ALA A 26 10.53 0.17 3.41
CA ALA A 26 10.73 1.58 3.04
C ALA A 26 12.19 1.99 3.27
N PRO A 27 13.02 2.08 2.22
CA PRO A 27 14.41 2.52 2.36
C PRO A 27 14.47 4.00 2.80
N ALA A 28 15.34 4.30 3.76
CA ALA A 28 15.46 5.63 4.35
C ALA A 28 16.23 6.63 3.46
N ASP A 29 17.11 6.14 2.59
CA ASP A 29 18.05 6.94 1.80
C ASP A 29 18.25 6.38 0.39
N ASP A 30 19.10 7.04 -0.39
CA ASP A 30 19.41 6.64 -1.77
C ASP A 30 20.15 5.30 -1.87
N GLU A 31 20.99 4.98 -0.89
CA GLU A 31 21.71 3.71 -0.87
C GLU A 31 20.75 2.54 -0.65
N GLY A 32 19.83 2.65 0.32
CA GLY A 32 18.76 1.68 0.53
C GLY A 32 17.84 1.53 -0.68
N ARG A 33 17.53 2.63 -1.38
CA ARG A 33 16.76 2.57 -2.64
C ARG A 33 17.49 1.80 -3.73
N ALA A 34 18.81 1.99 -3.85
CA ALA A 34 19.63 1.27 -4.82
C ALA A 34 19.72 -0.23 -4.50
N VAL A 35 19.89 -0.59 -3.22
CA VAL A 35 19.89 -1.99 -2.75
C VAL A 35 18.56 -2.65 -3.08
N LEU A 36 17.44 -2.03 -2.70
CA LEU A 36 16.11 -2.58 -2.98
C LEU A 36 15.87 -2.78 -4.49
N ALA A 37 16.27 -1.83 -5.32
CA ALA A 37 16.14 -1.95 -6.77
C ALA A 37 16.94 -3.15 -7.33
N ALA A 38 18.12 -3.44 -6.77
CA ALA A 38 18.94 -4.58 -7.16
C ALA A 38 18.31 -5.92 -6.71
N GLU A 39 17.72 -5.97 -5.52
CA GLU A 39 16.99 -7.14 -5.01
C GLU A 39 15.75 -7.44 -5.85
N VAL A 40 14.94 -6.41 -6.14
CA VAL A 40 13.79 -6.51 -7.04
C VAL A 40 14.24 -7.04 -8.39
N ARG A 41 15.26 -6.45 -9.01
CA ARG A 41 15.82 -6.93 -10.29
C ARG A 41 16.24 -8.40 -10.23
N THR A 42 16.86 -8.83 -9.13
CA THR A 42 17.25 -10.23 -8.92
C THR A 42 16.02 -11.14 -8.91
N GLN A 43 14.96 -10.77 -8.21
CA GLN A 43 13.71 -11.51 -8.19
C GLN A 43 13.02 -11.53 -9.57
N LEU A 44 12.89 -10.37 -10.22
CA LEU A 44 12.25 -10.25 -11.53
C LEU A 44 13.03 -11.07 -12.60
N THR A 45 14.36 -11.15 -12.50
CA THR A 45 15.18 -11.99 -13.39
C THR A 45 14.83 -13.48 -13.24
N ARG A 46 14.45 -13.94 -12.04
CA ARG A 46 13.99 -15.33 -11.83
C ARG A 46 12.63 -15.59 -12.49
N TRP A 47 11.78 -14.58 -12.62
CA TRP A 47 10.44 -14.71 -13.23
C TRP A 47 10.44 -14.54 -14.75
N TRP A 48 11.18 -13.55 -15.27
CA TRP A 48 11.16 -13.18 -16.70
C TRP A 48 12.47 -13.43 -17.44
N GLY A 49 13.49 -13.97 -16.76
CA GLY A 49 14.77 -14.32 -17.36
C GLY A 49 15.72 -13.14 -17.55
N ARG A 50 16.79 -13.40 -18.31
CA ARG A 50 17.98 -12.53 -18.40
C ARG A 50 17.72 -11.14 -18.99
N GLY A 51 16.65 -10.97 -19.76
CA GLY A 51 16.29 -9.68 -20.37
C GLY A 51 15.96 -8.57 -19.36
N VAL A 52 15.71 -8.92 -18.09
CA VAL A 52 15.53 -7.96 -16.99
C VAL A 52 16.81 -7.14 -16.72
N ALA A 53 17.99 -7.69 -17.04
CA ALA A 53 19.26 -6.99 -16.90
C ALA A 53 19.36 -5.73 -17.78
N ASP A 54 18.61 -5.68 -18.88
CA ASP A 54 18.54 -4.52 -19.78
C ASP A 54 17.55 -3.43 -19.35
N TRP A 55 16.77 -3.68 -18.28
CA TRP A 55 15.78 -2.70 -17.84
C TRP A 55 16.45 -1.49 -17.19
N ARG A 56 15.84 -0.31 -17.29
CA ARG A 56 16.33 0.88 -16.60
C ARG A 56 15.39 1.20 -15.44
N VAL A 57 15.92 1.28 -14.23
CA VAL A 57 15.18 1.80 -13.09
C VAL A 57 14.93 3.29 -13.32
N LEU A 58 13.67 3.70 -13.22
CA LEU A 58 13.23 5.07 -13.40
C LEU A 58 13.12 5.79 -12.06
N ARG A 59 12.57 5.10 -11.05
CA ARG A 59 12.30 5.66 -9.73
C ARG A 59 12.10 4.54 -8.70
N VAL A 60 12.48 4.83 -7.46
CA VAL A 60 12.12 4.03 -6.28
C VAL A 60 11.44 4.98 -5.30
N ASP A 61 10.15 4.76 -5.04
CA ASP A 61 9.39 5.57 -4.10
C ASP A 61 9.29 4.82 -2.77
N ALA A 62 9.75 5.43 -1.67
CA ALA A 62 9.51 4.93 -0.32
C ALA A 62 8.23 5.59 0.22
N ILE A 63 7.24 4.78 0.55
CA ILE A 63 5.94 5.22 1.04
C ILE A 63 5.83 4.81 2.50
N HIS A 64 6.21 5.72 3.38
CA HIS A 64 5.98 5.55 4.81
C HIS A 64 4.48 5.53 5.07
N HIS A 65 4.04 4.54 5.82
CA HIS A 65 2.62 4.36 6.14
C HIS A 65 1.75 4.17 4.88
N GLY A 66 2.23 3.38 3.92
CA GLY A 66 1.56 3.14 2.63
C GLY A 66 0.28 2.33 2.74
N GLN A 67 0.22 1.34 3.64
CA GLN A 67 -0.95 0.48 3.83
C GLN A 67 -1.14 0.09 5.29
N PRO A 68 -2.37 -0.04 5.80
CA PRO A 68 -2.59 -0.55 7.15
C PRO A 68 -2.11 -2.00 7.28
N ASP A 69 -1.52 -2.33 8.43
CA ASP A 69 -1.12 -3.71 8.76
C ASP A 69 -2.36 -4.62 8.84
N HIS A 70 -2.34 -5.67 8.03
CA HIS A 70 -3.39 -6.69 7.96
C HIS A 70 -2.90 -8.09 8.39
N ARG A 71 -1.77 -8.20 9.10
CA ARG A 71 -1.27 -9.50 9.57
C ARG A 71 -2.37 -10.24 10.35
N PRO A 72 -2.49 -11.58 10.21
CA PRO A 72 -3.45 -12.36 10.98
C PRO A 72 -3.32 -12.14 12.50
N PRO A 73 -4.45 -12.12 13.25
CA PRO A 73 -5.83 -12.30 12.78
C PRO A 73 -6.41 -11.06 12.09
N PHE A 74 -7.21 -11.27 11.04
CA PHE A 74 -7.86 -10.21 10.27
C PHE A 74 -9.27 -9.94 10.80
N ASP A 75 -9.54 -8.69 11.20
CA ASP A 75 -10.83 -8.25 11.76
C ASP A 75 -11.41 -7.09 10.93
N PRO A 76 -12.21 -7.38 9.88
CA PRO A 76 -12.86 -6.36 9.05
C PRO A 76 -14.04 -5.71 9.77
N LYS A 77 -14.62 -4.68 9.15
CA LYS A 77 -15.78 -3.94 9.67
C LYS A 77 -15.62 -3.43 11.11
N ARG A 78 -14.42 -2.96 11.47
CA ARG A 78 -14.15 -2.37 12.78
C ARG A 78 -15.09 -1.16 13.04
N ARG A 79 -15.37 -0.88 14.31
CA ARG A 79 -16.27 0.21 14.77
C ARG A 79 -16.01 1.56 14.08
N VAL A 80 -17.04 2.29 13.66
CA VAL A 80 -16.87 3.60 13.00
C VAL A 80 -17.24 4.77 13.90
N ALA A 81 -18.08 4.55 14.91
CA ALA A 81 -18.31 5.49 16.00
C ALA A 81 -17.33 5.20 17.15
N LEU A 82 -16.62 6.22 17.60
CA LEU A 82 -15.64 6.13 18.70
C LEU A 82 -16.19 6.64 20.03
N GLY A 83 -17.42 7.16 20.05
CA GLY A 83 -18.02 7.85 21.19
C GLY A 83 -17.76 9.36 21.13
N GLU A 84 -18.42 10.12 22.00
CA GLU A 84 -18.22 11.57 22.15
C GLU A 84 -18.39 12.38 20.85
N GLY A 85 -19.28 11.92 19.96
CA GLY A 85 -19.49 12.54 18.64
C GLY A 85 -18.32 12.36 17.65
N MET A 86 -17.36 11.49 17.96
CA MET A 86 -16.21 11.20 17.10
C MET A 86 -16.45 9.97 16.23
N PHE A 87 -16.14 10.10 14.94
CA PHE A 87 -16.30 9.04 13.94
C PHE A 87 -15.01 8.85 13.13
N VAL A 88 -14.77 7.63 12.68
CA VAL A 88 -13.58 7.26 11.90
C VAL A 88 -13.94 6.34 10.74
N CYS A 89 -13.35 6.61 9.58
CA CYS A 89 -13.43 5.75 8.41
C CYS A 89 -12.09 5.71 7.68
N GLY A 90 -11.97 4.77 6.73
CA GLY A 90 -10.73 4.47 6.01
C GLY A 90 -10.58 2.97 5.77
N ASP A 91 -9.62 2.61 4.94
CA ASP A 91 -9.26 1.22 4.64
C ASP A 91 -8.88 0.42 5.90
N HIS A 92 -8.25 1.07 6.87
CA HIS A 92 -7.91 0.51 8.19
C HIS A 92 -9.12 0.17 9.08
N ARG A 93 -10.34 0.57 8.70
CA ARG A 93 -11.59 0.20 9.40
C ARG A 93 -12.30 -0.97 8.76
N ASP A 94 -11.88 -1.41 7.58
CA ASP A 94 -12.48 -2.55 6.89
C ASP A 94 -11.40 -3.43 6.26
N THR A 95 -11.40 -3.61 4.94
CA THR A 95 -10.31 -4.24 4.20
C THR A 95 -9.28 -3.18 3.77
N PRO A 96 -7.97 -3.52 3.72
CA PRO A 96 -6.88 -2.63 3.31
C PRO A 96 -6.93 -2.37 1.80
N SER A 97 -7.99 -1.71 1.34
CA SER A 97 -8.28 -1.49 -0.07
C SER A 97 -9.11 -0.23 -0.26
N ILE A 98 -9.12 0.28 -1.50
CA ILE A 98 -9.99 1.40 -1.89
C ILE A 98 -11.46 1.07 -1.60
N GLN A 99 -11.90 -0.15 -1.91
CA GLN A 99 -13.29 -0.56 -1.66
C GLN A 99 -13.60 -0.65 -0.16
N GLY A 100 -12.64 -1.12 0.65
CA GLY A 100 -12.77 -1.13 2.11
C GLY A 100 -12.88 0.29 2.68
N ALA A 101 -12.11 1.24 2.15
CA ALA A 101 -12.21 2.65 2.53
C ALA A 101 -13.57 3.26 2.18
N LEU A 102 -14.06 3.04 0.95
CA LEU A 102 -15.36 3.54 0.52
C LEU A 102 -16.50 2.91 1.35
N PHE A 103 -16.43 1.61 1.60
CA PHE A 103 -17.44 0.90 2.38
C PHE A 103 -17.46 1.34 3.85
N SER A 104 -16.31 1.51 4.49
CA SER A 104 -16.26 2.07 5.85
C SER A 104 -16.71 3.52 5.90
N GLY A 105 -16.43 4.31 4.86
CA GLY A 105 -16.92 5.68 4.69
C GLY A 105 -18.45 5.74 4.67
N ARG A 106 -19.11 4.85 3.92
CA ARG A 106 -20.57 4.75 3.91
C ARG A 106 -21.12 4.43 5.30
N ARG A 107 -20.60 3.38 5.97
CA ARG A 107 -21.03 3.02 7.33
C ARG A 107 -20.85 4.15 8.33
N CYS A 108 -19.76 4.90 8.19
CA CYS A 108 -19.46 6.06 9.04
C CYS A 108 -20.49 7.18 8.82
N GLY A 109 -20.83 7.49 7.55
CA GLY A 109 -21.88 8.45 7.23
C GLY A 109 -23.25 8.07 7.81
N ASP A 110 -23.63 6.79 7.69
CA ASP A 110 -24.89 6.29 8.26
C ASP A 110 -24.91 6.47 9.79
N ALA A 111 -23.80 6.15 10.49
CA ALA A 111 -23.67 6.34 11.93
C ALA A 111 -23.70 7.81 12.37
N VAL A 112 -23.15 8.73 11.56
CA VAL A 112 -23.24 10.17 11.81
C VAL A 112 -24.69 10.66 11.72
N VAL A 113 -25.42 10.24 10.68
CA VAL A 113 -26.84 10.61 10.51
C VAL A 113 -27.67 10.10 11.69
N GLU A 114 -27.48 8.85 12.10
CA GLU A 114 -28.17 8.27 13.25
C GLU A 114 -27.87 9.05 14.55
N SER A 115 -26.61 9.41 14.79
CA SER A 115 -26.21 10.15 15.98
C SER A 115 -26.72 11.59 16.02
N LEU A 116 -27.01 12.21 14.87
CA LEU A 116 -27.54 13.58 14.79
C LEU A 116 -29.07 13.64 14.79
N ALA A 117 -29.74 12.53 14.46
CA ALA A 117 -31.18 12.43 14.41
C ALA A 117 -31.82 12.00 15.74
N GLY A 118 -31.02 11.51 16.69
CA GLY A 118 -31.42 11.26 18.09
C GLY A 118 -31.23 12.49 18.96
#